data_AF-A0A9D9WUU4-F1
#
_entry.id   AF-A0A9D9WUU4-F1
#
_cell.length_a   1.000
_cell.length_b   1.000
_cell.length_c   1.000
_cell.angle_alpha   90.00
_cell.angle_beta   90.00
_cell.angle_gamma   90.00
#
_symmetry.space_group_name_H-M   'P 1'
#
loop_
_entity.id
_entity.type
_entity.pdbx_description
1 polymer ?
#
loop_
_entity_poly.entity_id
_entity_poly.type
_entity_poly.pdbx_seq_one_letter_code
_entity_poly.pdbx_strand_id
1 'polypeptide(L)'
;MREINLARFEAARQSALLLGKHAVTLQRPTPWDVSSAQGAGQRLDIEWAARFVVGWDFTEADLVPGGDPEPVAFDAAVFAAWVKDHPDTWQPLIQGVIAAYKAHEASLDDRGNA
;
A
#
# COMPACT_ATOMS: atom_id res chain seq x y z
N MET A 1 -1.00 -9.75 31.45
CA MET A 1 -0.47 -9.96 30.09
C MET A 1 -1.23 -9.00 29.18
N ARG A 2 -0.56 -8.18 28.37
CA ARG A 2 -1.27 -7.27 27.43
C ARG A 2 -1.69 -8.09 26.21
N GLU A 3 -2.96 -8.06 25.87
CA GLU A 3 -3.47 -8.69 24.64
C GLU A 3 -3.16 -7.80 23.44
N ILE A 4 -2.59 -8.40 22.39
CA ILE A 4 -2.40 -7.76 21.08
C ILE A 4 -3.54 -8.27 20.20
N ASN A 5 -4.34 -7.37 19.62
CA ASN A 5 -5.32 -7.72 18.62
C ASN A 5 -4.73 -7.57 17.19
N LEU A 6 -5.36 -8.22 16.21
CA LEU A 6 -4.89 -8.22 14.83
C LEU A 6 -4.80 -6.80 14.25
N ALA A 7 -5.79 -5.95 14.50
CA ALA A 7 -5.81 -4.57 14.02
C ALA A 7 -4.60 -3.76 14.49
N ARG A 8 -4.20 -3.89 15.76
CA ARG A 8 -3.00 -3.22 16.30
C ARG A 8 -1.72 -3.77 15.69
N PHE A 9 -1.70 -5.07 15.39
CA PHE A 9 -0.55 -5.70 14.75
C PHE A 9 -0.39 -5.29 13.28
N GLU A 10 -1.51 -5.11 12.56
CA GLU A 10 -1.53 -4.61 11.18
C GLU A 10 -1.23 -3.12 11.11
N ALA A 11 -1.73 -2.31 12.04
CA ALA A 11 -1.41 -0.88 12.12
C ALA A 11 0.10 -0.63 12.25
N ALA A 12 0.85 -1.52 12.92
CA ALA A 12 2.32 -1.44 13.00
C ALA A 12 3.03 -1.74 11.66
N ARG A 13 2.30 -2.17 10.63
CA ARG A 13 2.77 -2.41 9.27
C ARG A 13 2.32 -1.34 8.29
N GLN A 14 1.56 -0.35 8.75
CA GLN A 14 0.99 0.67 7.90
C GLN A 14 1.89 1.89 7.80
N SER A 15 1.95 2.49 6.62
CA SER A 15 2.66 3.74 6.34
C SER A 15 1.91 4.54 5.28
N ALA A 16 1.88 5.86 5.42
CA ALA A 16 1.31 6.72 4.38
C ALA A 16 2.27 6.87 3.19
N LEU A 17 1.71 6.87 1.98
CA LEU A 17 2.39 7.19 0.73
C LEU A 17 1.58 8.27 0.01
N LEU A 18 2.25 9.31 -0.49
CA LEU A 18 1.63 10.32 -1.33
C LEU A 18 1.68 9.89 -2.81
N LEU A 19 0.51 9.79 -3.45
CA LEU A 19 0.32 9.55 -4.88
C LEU A 19 -0.28 10.80 -5.52
N GLY A 20 0.58 11.66 -6.06
CA GLY A 20 0.16 12.95 -6.61
C GLY A 20 -0.41 13.85 -5.51
N LYS A 21 -1.71 14.13 -5.60
CA LYS A 21 -2.44 14.94 -4.59
C LYS A 21 -3.08 14.11 -3.47
N HIS A 22 -3.08 12.77 -3.58
CA HIS A 22 -3.77 11.88 -2.67
C HIS A 22 -2.82 11.12 -1.74
N ALA A 23 -3.21 10.94 -0.49
CA ALA A 23 -2.53 10.06 0.44
C ALA A 23 -3.19 8.67 0.44
N VAL A 24 -2.38 7.64 0.24
CA VAL A 24 -2.78 6.24 0.41
C VAL A 24 -2.07 5.63 1.60
N THR A 25 -2.75 4.70 2.27
CA THR A 25 -2.15 3.91 3.35
C THR A 25 -1.67 2.60 2.77
N LEU A 26 -0.36 2.38 2.82
CA LEU A 26 0.26 1.11 2.47
C LEU A 26 0.33 0.21 3.71
N GLN A 27 0.01 -1.05 3.54
CA GLN A 27 0.44 -2.12 4.43
C GLN A 27 1.67 -2.78 3.81
N ARG A 28 2.83 -2.67 4.48
CA ARG A 28 4.08 -3.20 3.91
C ARG A 28 3.95 -4.68 3.52
N PRO A 29 4.53 -5.11 2.38
CA PRO A 29 4.64 -6.52 2.05
C PRO A 29 5.37 -7.30 3.14
N THR A 30 4.99 -8.56 3.33
CA THR A 30 5.75 -9.48 4.16
C THR A 30 6.87 -10.14 3.34
N PRO A 31 7.92 -10.68 3.98
CA PRO A 31 8.93 -11.47 3.28
C PRO A 31 8.34 -12.66 2.51
N TRP A 32 7.23 -13.23 3.00
CA TRP A 32 6.49 -14.27 2.31
C TRP A 32 5.85 -13.76 1.01
N ASP A 33 5.23 -12.59 1.03
CA ASP A 33 4.60 -12.02 -0.17
C ASP A 33 5.62 -11.75 -1.28
N VAL A 34 6.80 -11.24 -0.89
CA VAL A 34 7.91 -10.98 -1.82
C VAL A 34 8.46 -12.30 -2.36
N SER A 35 8.75 -13.27 -1.49
CA SER A 35 9.27 -14.58 -1.89
C SER A 35 8.30 -15.34 -2.79
N SER A 36 7.00 -15.30 -2.47
CA SER A 36 5.94 -15.92 -3.26
C SER A 36 5.82 -15.30 -4.65
N ALA A 37 5.92 -13.97 -4.76
CA ALA A 37 5.90 -13.29 -6.06
C ALA A 37 7.10 -13.69 -6.93
N GLN A 38 8.30 -13.75 -6.34
CA GLN A 38 9.52 -14.18 -7.05
C GLN A 38 9.43 -15.64 -7.50
N GLY A 39 8.98 -16.54 -6.62
CA GLY A 39 8.84 -17.98 -6.92
C GLY A 39 7.82 -18.26 -8.03
N ALA A 40 6.79 -17.43 -8.15
CA ALA A 40 5.80 -17.52 -9.22
C ALA A 40 6.26 -16.86 -10.54
N GLY A 41 7.42 -16.20 -10.58
CA GLY A 41 7.85 -15.38 -11.71
C GLY A 41 6.96 -14.15 -11.94
N GLN A 42 6.20 -13.74 -10.92
CA GLN A 42 5.31 -12.59 -11.00
C GLN A 42 6.12 -11.30 -11.07
N ARG A 43 5.79 -10.44 -12.03
CA ARG A 43 6.37 -9.10 -12.11
C ARG A 43 5.84 -8.24 -10.96
N LEU A 44 6.72 -7.45 -10.35
CA LEU A 44 6.33 -6.41 -9.38
C LEU A 44 5.74 -5.22 -10.14
N ASP A 45 4.54 -5.43 -10.69
CA ASP A 45 3.81 -4.44 -11.48
C ASP A 45 2.78 -3.69 -10.62
N ILE A 46 1.95 -2.87 -11.29
CA ILE A 46 0.96 -2.05 -10.62
C ILE A 46 -0.13 -2.86 -9.92
N GLU A 47 -0.50 -4.02 -10.48
CA GLU A 47 -1.50 -4.89 -9.86
C GLU A 47 -0.96 -5.52 -8.58
N TRP A 48 0.31 -5.94 -8.60
CA TRP A 48 0.99 -6.42 -7.40
C TRP A 48 1.07 -5.32 -6.34
N ALA A 49 1.50 -4.11 -6.71
CA ALA A 49 1.64 -3.00 -5.77
C ALA A 49 0.30 -2.54 -5.17
N ALA A 50 -0.77 -2.51 -5.97
CA ALA A 50 -2.10 -2.08 -5.53
C ALA A 50 -2.68 -2.94 -4.39
N ARG A 51 -2.30 -4.22 -4.30
CA ARG A 51 -2.75 -5.15 -3.24
C ARG A 51 -2.30 -4.76 -1.84
N PHE A 52 -1.28 -3.90 -1.74
CA PHE A 52 -0.74 -3.43 -0.47
C PHE A 52 -1.35 -2.11 -0.02
N VAL A 53 -2.27 -1.54 -0.80
CA VAL A 53 -3.03 -0.36 -0.37
C VAL A 53 -4.22 -0.82 0.47
N VAL A 54 -4.36 -0.26 1.67
CA VAL A 54 -5.40 -0.62 2.65
C VAL A 54 -6.21 0.59 3.13
N GLY A 55 -5.96 1.77 2.55
CA GLY A 55 -6.64 3.00 2.90
C GLY A 55 -6.30 4.12 1.92
N TRP A 56 -7.15 5.15 1.88
CA TRP A 56 -6.96 6.36 1.07
C TRP A 56 -7.61 7.58 1.72
N ASP A 57 -7.39 8.76 1.15
CA ASP A 57 -8.04 10.02 1.52
C ASP A 57 -9.01 10.54 0.44
N PHE A 58 -9.46 9.67 -0.46
CA PHE A 58 -10.19 10.07 -1.65
C PHE A 58 -11.59 10.58 -1.32
N THR A 59 -12.09 11.48 -2.17
CA THR A 59 -13.50 11.88 -2.20
C THR A 59 -14.25 11.18 -3.34
N GLU A 60 -15.58 11.23 -3.33
CA GLU A 60 -16.38 10.67 -4.42
C GLU A 60 -16.06 11.37 -5.75
N ALA A 61 -15.85 12.69 -5.73
CA ALA A 61 -15.45 13.49 -6.88
C ALA A 61 -14.10 13.06 -7.51
N ASP A 62 -13.20 12.44 -6.75
CA ASP A 62 -11.92 11.93 -7.25
C ASP A 62 -12.06 10.57 -7.95
N LEU A 63 -13.14 9.83 -7.68
CA LEU A 63 -13.40 8.50 -8.21
C LEU A 63 -14.42 8.51 -9.36
N VAL A 64 -15.44 9.38 -9.27
CA VAL A 64 -16.57 9.43 -10.20
C VAL A 64 -16.69 10.84 -10.77
N PRO A 65 -16.72 11.01 -12.11
CA PRO A 65 -16.96 12.30 -12.72
C PRO A 65 -18.30 12.89 -12.27
N GLY A 66 -18.26 14.05 -11.60
CA GLY A 66 -19.44 14.71 -11.05
C GLY A 66 -19.89 14.22 -9.67
N GLY A 67 -19.06 13.44 -8.97
CA GLY A 67 -19.29 13.07 -7.56
C GLY A 67 -19.14 14.25 -6.59
N ASP A 68 -19.53 14.03 -5.34
CA ASP A 68 -19.47 15.03 -4.29
C ASP A 68 -18.07 15.13 -3.64
N PRO A 69 -17.69 16.27 -3.04
CA PRO A 69 -16.40 16.44 -2.35
C PRO A 69 -16.35 15.72 -0.98
N GLU A 70 -17.23 14.74 -0.74
CA GLU A 70 -17.32 14.00 0.50
C GLU A 70 -16.30 12.84 0.53
N PRO A 71 -15.60 12.61 1.65
CA PRO A 71 -14.67 11.49 1.80
C PRO A 71 -15.37 10.14 1.63
N VAL A 72 -14.73 9.21 0.93
CA VAL A 72 -15.28 7.87 0.70
C VAL A 72 -14.48 6.78 1.43
N ALA A 73 -15.19 5.75 1.89
CA ALA A 73 -14.55 4.58 2.50
C ALA A 73 -13.65 3.86 1.49
N PHE A 74 -12.53 3.32 1.98
CA PHE A 74 -11.59 2.59 1.15
C PHE A 74 -12.20 1.30 0.60
N ASP A 75 -12.02 1.06 -0.69
CA ASP A 75 -12.30 -0.21 -1.35
C ASP A 75 -11.11 -0.63 -2.23
N ALA A 76 -10.59 -1.84 -1.98
CA ALA A 76 -9.40 -2.33 -2.67
C ALA A 76 -9.64 -2.62 -4.16
N ALA A 77 -10.84 -3.06 -4.54
CA ALA A 77 -11.18 -3.34 -5.93
C ALA A 77 -11.35 -2.03 -6.72
N VAL A 78 -11.96 -1.02 -6.10
CA VAL A 78 -12.06 0.33 -6.69
C VAL A 78 -10.68 0.95 -6.84
N PHE A 79 -9.81 0.87 -5.84
CA PHE A 79 -8.44 1.37 -5.98
C PHE A 79 -7.66 0.68 -7.11
N ALA A 80 -7.77 -0.65 -7.20
CA ALA A 80 -7.11 -1.43 -8.24
C ALA A 80 -7.63 -1.10 -9.66
N ALA A 81 -8.90 -0.69 -9.79
CA ALA A 81 -9.44 -0.18 -11.04
C ALA A 81 -8.93 1.25 -11.31
N TRP A 82 -9.11 2.16 -10.35
CA TRP A 82 -8.73 3.57 -10.46
C TRP A 82 -7.25 3.74 -10.83
N VAL A 83 -6.34 3.01 -10.18
CA VAL A 83 -4.90 3.17 -10.41
C VAL A 83 -4.52 2.85 -11.86
N LYS A 84 -5.22 1.95 -12.54
CA LYS A 84 -4.97 1.59 -13.94
C LYS A 84 -5.28 2.74 -14.91
N ASP A 85 -6.17 3.63 -14.52
CA ASP A 85 -6.51 4.83 -15.30
C ASP A 85 -5.58 6.03 -14.99
N HIS A 86 -4.69 5.90 -14.01
CA HIS A 86 -3.81 6.98 -13.51
C HIS A 86 -2.31 6.61 -13.64
N PRO A 87 -1.75 6.63 -14.87
CA PRO A 87 -0.39 6.15 -15.15
C PRO A 87 0.73 6.94 -14.46
N ASP A 88 0.47 8.20 -14.11
CA ASP A 88 1.36 9.06 -13.33
C ASP A 88 1.60 8.52 -11.90
N THR A 89 0.66 7.74 -11.37
CA THR A 89 0.75 7.15 -10.03
C THR A 89 1.49 5.81 -9.99
N TRP A 90 1.70 5.17 -11.14
CA TRP A 90 2.19 3.78 -11.18
C TRP A 90 3.58 3.61 -10.59
N GLN A 91 4.54 4.39 -11.09
CA GLN A 91 5.92 4.29 -10.63
C GLN A 91 6.06 4.75 -9.16
N PRO A 92 5.45 5.86 -8.72
CA PRO A 92 5.40 6.22 -7.30
C PRO A 92 4.85 5.11 -6.40
N LEU A 93 3.77 4.43 -6.80
CA LEU A 93 3.18 3.36 -6.01
C LEU A 93 4.10 2.15 -5.90
N ILE A 94 4.63 1.67 -7.03
CA ILE A 94 5.54 0.51 -7.05
C ILE A 94 6.78 0.80 -6.20
N GLN A 95 7.39 1.98 -6.36
CA GLN A 95 8.57 2.36 -5.57
C GLN A 95 8.24 2.53 -4.09
N GLY A 96 7.08 3.09 -3.76
CA GLY A 96 6.62 3.26 -2.38
C GLY A 96 6.46 1.92 -1.66
N VAL A 97 5.86 0.92 -2.33
CA VAL A 97 5.71 -0.43 -1.78
C VAL A 97 7.07 -1.11 -1.56
N ILE A 98 7.99 -1.02 -2.54
CA ILE A 98 9.35 -1.55 -2.41
C ILE A 98 10.11 -0.85 -1.28
N ALA A 99 10.00 0.47 -1.18
CA ALA A 99 10.65 1.25 -0.13
C ALA A 99 10.12 0.89 1.27
N ALA A 100 8.81 0.70 1.42
CA ALA A 100 8.21 0.27 2.67
C ALA A 100 8.72 -1.11 3.13
N TYR A 101 8.93 -2.02 2.19
CA TYR A 101 9.54 -3.32 2.47
C TYR A 101 11.02 -3.19 2.88
N LYS A 102 11.83 -2.45 2.09
CA LYS A 102 13.26 -2.24 2.39
C LYS A 102 13.50 -1.55 3.73
N ALA A 103 12.68 -0.56 4.08
CA ALA A 103 12.77 0.11 5.37
C ALA A 103 12.51 -0.86 6.55
N HIS A 104 11.65 -1.86 6.34
CA HIS A 104 11.44 -2.90 7.33
C HIS A 104 12.65 -3.82 7.47
N GLU A 105 13.23 -4.28 6.35
CA GLU A 105 14.45 -5.11 6.37
C GLU A 105 15.61 -4.40 7.07
N ALA A 106 15.86 -3.13 6.71
CA ALA A 106 16.90 -2.33 7.36
C ALA A 106 16.69 -2.21 8.88
N SER A 107 15.44 -2.01 9.33
CA SER A 107 15.12 -1.98 10.76
C SER A 107 15.34 -3.32 11.47
N LEU A 108 15.33 -4.45 10.76
CA LEU A 108 15.62 -5.77 11.35
C LEU A 108 17.13 -5.97 11.48
N ASP A 109 17.90 -5.59 10.47
CA ASP A 109 19.37 -5.67 10.48
C ASP A 109 19.98 -4.82 11.61
N ASP A 110 19.48 -3.59 11.79
CA ASP A 110 19.92 -2.69 12.88
C ASP A 110 19.61 -3.26 14.28
N ARG A 111 18.55 -4.06 14.41
CA ARG A 111 18.20 -4.74 15.68
C ARG A 111 18.97 -6.02 15.92
N GLY A 112 19.45 -6.67 14.86
CA GLY A 112 20.29 -7.88 14.95
C GLY A 112 21.74 -7.59 15.30
N ASN A 113 22.19 -6.34 15.10
CA ASN A 113 23.54 -5.85 15.41
C ASN A 113 23.65 -5.09 16.75
N ALA A 114 22.61 -5.11 17.59
CA ALA A 114 22.56 -4.44 18.90
C ALA A 114 22.63 -5.43 20.08
#